data_AF-A0A956P3Y0-F1
#
_entry.id   AF-A0A956P3Y0-F1
#
_cell.length_a   1.000
_cell.length_b   1.000
_cell.length_c   1.000
_cell.angle_alpha   90.00
_cell.angle_beta   90.00
_cell.angle_gamma   90.00
#
_symmetry.space_group_name_H-M   'P 1'
#
loop_
_entity.id
_entity.type
_entity.pdbx_description
1 polymer ?
#
loop_
_entity_poly.entity_id
_entity_poly.type
_entity_poly.pdbx_seq_one_letter_code
_entity_poly.pdbx_strand_id
1 'polypeptide(L)'
;MHNGFTEALVATLTIKNLPDALYAELKARAAAHRRSINSEAILAVERALTEPTAGDPGQLLATLRRSRARLKGLYLTDEELQAARASGRA
;
A
#
# COMPACT_ATOMS: atom_id res chain seq x y z
N MET A 1 24.21 0.91 -28.19
CA MET A 1 24.35 1.14 -26.73
C MET A 1 23.44 2.30 -26.35
N HIS A 2 22.21 2.02 -25.89
CA HIS A 2 21.32 3.04 -25.34
C HIS A 2 21.24 2.81 -23.83
N ASN A 3 22.17 3.40 -23.07
CA ASN A 3 22.05 3.49 -21.62
C ASN A 3 21.03 4.60 -21.32
N GLY A 4 19.75 4.24 -21.39
CA GLY A 4 18.68 5.05 -20.81
C GLY A 4 18.70 4.88 -19.30
N PHE A 5 19.66 5.51 -18.62
CA PHE A 5 19.50 5.80 -17.21
C PHE A 5 18.27 6.70 -17.12
N THR A 6 17.17 6.12 -16.66
CA THR A 6 15.99 6.87 -16.26
C THR A 6 16.43 7.69 -15.05
N GLU A 7 16.91 8.90 -15.31
CA GLU A 7 17.17 9.88 -14.27
C GLU A 7 15.85 10.04 -13.53
N ALA A 8 15.80 9.63 -12.27
CA ALA A 8 14.60 9.75 -11.46
C ALA A 8 14.31 11.25 -11.32
N LEU A 9 13.44 11.78 -12.19
CA LEU A 9 13.02 13.16 -12.14
C LEU A 9 12.50 13.45 -10.73
N VAL A 10 13.14 14.40 -10.05
CA VAL A 10 12.77 14.81 -8.70
C VAL A 10 11.50 15.67 -8.78
N ALA A 11 10.36 15.00 -8.99
CA ALA A 11 9.08 15.67 -9.10
C ALA A 11 8.71 16.28 -7.73
N THR A 12 8.45 17.59 -7.72
CA THR A 12 8.04 18.31 -6.52
C THR A 12 6.58 18.73 -6.66
N LEU A 13 5.77 18.44 -5.64
CA LEU A 13 4.37 18.84 -5.56
C LEU A 13 4.19 19.80 -4.37
N THR A 14 3.67 21.00 -4.63
CA THR A 14 3.32 21.98 -3.59
C THR A 14 1.82 22.11 -3.48
N ILE A 15 1.27 21.79 -2.30
CA ILE A 15 -0.15 21.96 -1.99
C ILE A 15 -0.34 23.31 -1.32
N LYS A 16 -0.93 24.28 -2.04
CA LYS A 16 -1.25 25.59 -1.49
C LYS A 16 -2.60 25.55 -0.77
N ASN A 17 -2.74 26.35 0.29
CA ASN A 17 -3.99 26.52 1.05
C ASN A 17 -4.55 25.19 1.60
N LEU A 18 -3.68 24.29 2.08
CA LEU A 18 -4.13 23.06 2.73
C LEU A 18 -4.88 23.43 4.02
N PRO A 19 -6.16 23.02 4.19
CA PRO A 19 -6.90 23.29 5.41
C PRO A 19 -6.17 22.77 6.65
N ASP A 20 -6.14 23.56 7.71
CA ASP A 20 -5.42 23.21 8.95
C ASP A 20 -5.84 21.86 9.53
N ALA A 21 -7.14 21.54 9.44
CA ALA A 21 -7.68 20.25 9.86
C ALA A 21 -7.06 19.07 9.08
N LEU A 22 -6.86 19.22 7.77
CA LEU A 22 -6.21 18.18 6.95
C LEU A 22 -4.72 18.08 7.25
N TYR A 23 -4.04 19.20 7.46
CA TYR A 23 -2.63 19.18 7.86
C TYR A 23 -2.44 18.48 9.22
N ALA A 24 -3.32 18.75 10.18
CA ALA A 24 -3.30 18.13 11.51
C ALA A 24 -3.51 16.61 11.43
N GLU A 25 -4.50 16.15 10.67
CA GLU A 25 -4.75 14.71 10.45
C GLU A 25 -3.57 14.04 9.75
N LEU A 26 -3.00 14.67 8.72
CA LEU A 26 -1.83 14.15 8.01
C LEU A 26 -0.63 14.02 8.95
N LYS A 27 -0.40 15.01 9.81
CA LYS A 27 0.67 15.01 10.81
C LYS A 27 0.46 13.91 11.87
N ALA A 28 -0.78 13.70 12.33
CA ALA A 28 -1.11 12.63 13.27
C ALA A 28 -0.85 11.25 12.67
N ARG A 29 -1.28 11.02 11.43
CA ARG A 29 -1.01 9.77 10.68
C ARG A 29 0.49 9.52 10.50
N ALA A 30 1.23 10.54 10.09
CA ALA A 30 2.67 10.45 9.92
C ALA A 30 3.37 10.04 11.23
N ALA A 31 2.97 10.63 12.36
CA ALA A 31 3.49 10.27 13.68
C ALA A 31 3.12 8.83 14.07
N ALA A 32 1.87 8.41 13.87
CA ALA A 32 1.42 7.05 14.15
C ALA A 32 2.19 5.99 13.34
N HIS A 33 2.47 6.29 12.08
CA HIS A 33 3.25 5.42 11.19
C HIS A 33 4.77 5.62 11.31
N ARG A 34 5.24 6.48 12.24
CA ARG A 34 6.66 6.81 12.47
C ARG A 34 7.41 7.23 11.20
N ARG A 35 6.78 8.06 10.37
CA ARG A 35 7.36 8.57 9.12
C ARG A 35 7.26 10.09 9.02
N SER A 36 8.01 10.65 8.08
CA SER A 36 7.93 12.08 7.78
C SER A 36 6.56 12.41 7.15
N ILE A 37 6.12 13.66 7.31
CA ILE A 37 4.89 14.16 6.66
C ILE A 37 4.98 14.03 5.14
N ASN A 38 6.17 14.26 4.57
CA ASN A 38 6.39 14.10 3.13
C ASN A 38 6.14 12.66 2.66
N SER A 39 6.72 11.68 3.38
CA SER A 39 6.51 10.26 3.07
C SER A 39 5.05 9.84 3.23
N GLU A 40 4.34 10.38 4.22
CA GLU A 40 2.90 10.15 4.37
C GLU A 40 2.10 10.77 3.21
N ALA A 41 2.44 11.99 2.79
CA ALA A 41 1.77 12.66 1.67
C ALA A 41 1.96 11.90 0.35
N ILE A 42 3.18 11.41 0.08
CA ILE A 42 3.46 10.57 -1.09
C ILE A 42 2.60 9.31 -1.06
N LEU A 43 2.54 8.62 0.07
CA LEU A 43 1.71 7.41 0.20
C LEU A 43 0.21 7.70 0.09
N ALA A 44 -0.26 8.84 0.61
CA ALA A 44 -1.65 9.25 0.44
C ALA A 44 -1.99 9.45 -1.04
N VAL A 45 -1.09 10.07 -1.81
CA VAL A 45 -1.25 10.24 -3.26
C VAL A 45 -1.18 8.89 -3.99
N GLU A 46 -0.20 8.06 -3.66
CA GLU A 46 -0.06 6.71 -4.23
C GLU A 46 -1.34 5.89 -4.03
N ARG A 47 -1.87 5.87 -2.81
CA ARG A 47 -3.13 5.18 -2.50
C ARG A 47 -4.30 5.74 -3.28
N ALA A 48 -4.44 7.06 -3.34
CA ALA A 48 -5.52 7.69 -4.10
C ALA A 48 -5.48 7.34 -5.61
N LEU A 49 -4.29 7.07 -6.16
CA LEU A 49 -4.10 6.72 -7.58
C LEU A 49 -4.15 5.22 -7.86
N THR A 50 -3.79 4.37 -6.88
CA THR A 50 -3.59 2.93 -7.08
C THR A 50 -4.63 2.06 -6.41
N GLU A 51 -5.19 2.52 -5.28
CA GLU A 51 -6.23 1.76 -4.60
C GLU A 51 -7.49 1.80 -5.47
N PRO A 52 -8.11 0.63 -5.73
CA PRO A 52 -9.42 0.61 -6.34
C PRO A 52 -10.34 1.45 -5.48
N THR A 53 -10.86 2.56 -6.03
CA THR A 53 -11.99 3.28 -5.41
C THR A 53 -13.01 2.22 -5.04
N ALA A 54 -13.48 2.22 -3.78
CA ALA A 54 -14.31 1.16 -3.21
C ALA A 54 -15.30 0.66 -4.25
N GLY A 55 -14.95 -0.46 -4.90
CA GLY A 55 -15.67 -0.96 -6.04
C GLY A 55 -17.03 -1.47 -5.58
N ASP A 56 -17.90 -1.80 -6.53
CA ASP A 56 -19.10 -2.56 -6.22
C ASP A 56 -18.75 -3.75 -5.30
N PRO A 57 -19.31 -3.83 -4.07
CA PRO A 57 -19.05 -4.92 -3.15
C PRO A 57 -19.27 -6.30 -3.79
N GLY A 58 -20.20 -6.39 -4.74
CA GLY A 58 -20.44 -7.59 -5.54
C GLY A 58 -19.21 -8.01 -6.38
N GLN A 59 -18.53 -7.07 -7.01
CA GLN A 59 -17.32 -7.32 -7.79
C GLN A 59 -16.13 -7.72 -6.92
N LEU A 60 -15.98 -7.08 -5.75
CA LEU A 60 -14.96 -7.47 -4.77
C LEU A 60 -15.21 -8.91 -4.28
N LEU A 61 -16.44 -9.23 -3.87
CA LEU A 61 -16.83 -10.57 -3.46
C LEU A 61 -16.61 -11.61 -4.56
N ALA A 62 -16.97 -11.30 -5.80
CA ALA A 62 -16.75 -12.19 -6.95
C ALA A 62 -15.25 -12.45 -7.16
N THR A 63 -14.42 -11.42 -7.03
CA THR A 63 -12.96 -11.53 -7.14
C THR A 63 -12.36 -12.39 -6.03
N LEU A 64 -12.76 -12.15 -4.78
CA LEU A 64 -12.33 -12.95 -3.63
C LEU A 64 -12.74 -14.42 -3.79
N ARG A 65 -13.97 -14.70 -4.25
CA ARG A 65 -14.45 -16.07 -4.51
C ARG A 65 -13.62 -16.76 -5.59
N ARG A 66 -13.32 -16.09 -6.71
CA ARG A 66 -12.44 -16.63 -7.76
C ARG A 66 -11.03 -16.93 -7.23
N SER A 67 -10.45 -16.02 -6.46
CA SER A 67 -9.14 -16.23 -5.84
C SER A 67 -9.15 -17.44 -4.90
N ARG A 68 -10.15 -17.54 -4.03
CA ARG A 68 -10.30 -18.66 -3.09
C ARG A 68 -10.52 -20.00 -3.77
N ALA A 69 -11.23 -20.02 -4.91
CA ALA A 69 -11.38 -21.25 -5.71
C ALA A 69 -10.05 -21.76 -6.27
N ARG A 70 -9.10 -20.87 -6.59
CA ARG A 70 -7.75 -21.25 -7.04
C ARG A 70 -6.88 -21.84 -5.93
N LEU A 71 -7.19 -21.49 -4.68
CA LEU A 71 -6.48 -21.98 -3.49
C LEU A 71 -7.17 -23.21 -2.87
N LYS A 72 -8.18 -23.77 -3.54
CA LYS A 72 -8.96 -24.89 -3.01
C LYS A 72 -8.05 -26.11 -2.83
N GLY A 73 -8.01 -26.65 -1.62
CA GLY A 73 -7.16 -27.80 -1.25
C GLY A 73 -5.83 -27.42 -0.61
N LEU A 74 -5.47 -26.13 -0.59
CA LEU A 74 -4.36 -25.64 0.23
C LEU A 74 -4.86 -25.43 1.65
N TYR A 75 -4.39 -26.27 2.56
CA TYR A 75 -4.52 -26.06 4.00
C TYR A 75 -3.14 -25.66 4.51
N LEU A 76 -3.09 -24.55 5.24
CA LEU A 76 -1.92 -24.18 6.02
C LEU A 76 -2.27 -24.39 7.49
N THR A 77 -1.47 -25.21 8.15
CA THR A 77 -1.45 -25.33 9.59
C THR A 77 -0.62 -24.19 10.20
N ASP A 78 -0.87 -23.89 11.46
CA ASP A 78 -0.07 -22.91 12.20
C ASP A 78 1.39 -23.32 12.27
N GLU A 79 1.69 -24.62 12.38
CA GLU A 79 3.06 -25.15 12.40
C GLU A 79 3.80 -24.86 11.08
N GLU A 80 3.16 -25.12 9.93
CA GLU A 80 3.73 -24.80 8.62
C GLU A 80 4.00 -23.30 8.45
N LEU A 81 3.10 -22.45 8.96
CA LEU A 81 3.28 -21.01 8.92
C LEU A 81 4.44 -20.53 9.80
N GLN A 82 4.62 -21.12 10.98
CA GLN A 82 5.75 -20.79 11.86
C GLN A 82 7.08 -21.26 11.28
N ALA A 83 7.12 -22.48 10.71
CA ALA A 83 8.31 -23.00 10.05
C ALA A 83 8.75 -22.10 8.89
N ALA A 84 7.82 -21.66 8.04
CA ALA A 84 8.10 -20.76 6.92
C ALA A 84 8.60 -19.37 7.38
N ARG A 85 8.10 -18.86 8.51
CA ARG A 85 8.57 -17.58 9.08
C ARG A 85 9.96 -17.69 9.71
N ALA A 86 10.30 -18.85 10.29
CA ALA A 86 11.59 -19.10 10.89
C ALA A 86 12.68 -19.29 9.82
N SER A 87 12.38 -20.03 8.75
CA SER A 87 13.33 -20.27 7.65
C SER A 87 13.74 -18.99 6.91
N GLY A 88 12.88 -17.98 6.82
CA GLY A 88 13.21 -16.67 6.23
C GLY A 88 14.00 -15.72 7.15
N ARG A 89 14.27 -16.10 8.40
CA ARG A 89 15.03 -15.31 9.38
C ARG A 89 16.45 -15.84 9.65
N ALA A 90 16.76 -17.03 9.15
CA ALA A 90 18.12 -17.60 9.14
C ALA A 90 18.93 -16.99 7.99
#